data_AF-A0A1I1BC38-F1
#
_entry.id   AF-A0A1I1BC38-F1
#
_cell.length_a   1.000
_cell.length_b   1.000
_cell.length_c   1.000
_cell.angle_alpha   90.00
_cell.angle_beta   90.00
_cell.angle_gamma   90.00
#
_symmetry.space_group_name_H-M   'P 1'
#
loop_
_entity.id
_entity.type
_entity.pdbx_description
1 polymer ?
#
loop_
_entity_poly.entity_id
_entity_poly.type
_entity_poly.pdbx_seq_one_letter_code
_entity_poly.pdbx_strand_id
1 'polypeptide(L)' 'MGNLSTFFAFPDNIRKIIYTTNTVESLNSPFRKVTKTKLIFPKDDSLLKMLYLAVESVAKK' A
#
# COMPACT_ATOMS: atom_id res chain seq x y z
N MET A 1 4.75 -23.44 -6.64
CA MET A 1 3.39 -23.79 -6.16
C MET A 1 3.45 -24.10 -4.66
N GLY A 2 3.61 -23.11 -3.76
CA GLY A 2 3.88 -23.42 -2.34
C GLY A 2 3.49 -22.39 -1.28
N ASN A 3 2.97 -21.21 -1.65
CA ASN A 3 2.71 -20.14 -0.67
C ASN A 3 1.24 -20.01 -0.26
N LEU A 4 0.33 -20.69 -0.97
CA LEU A 4 -1.11 -20.63 -0.66
C LEU A 4 -1.50 -21.52 0.51
N SER A 5 -0.77 -22.62 0.75
CA SER A 5 -1.00 -23.52 1.89
C SER A 5 -0.77 -22.80 3.23
N THR A 6 0.24 -21.92 3.31
CA THR A 6 0.55 -21.13 4.50
C THR A 6 -0.56 -20.16 4.87
N PHE A 7 -1.33 -19.66 3.90
CA PHE A 7 -2.47 -18.78 4.16
C PHE A 7 -3.56 -19.47 5.02
N PHE A 8 -3.78 -20.77 4.81
CA PHE A 8 -4.79 -21.52 5.58
C PHE A 8 -4.34 -21.89 7.00
N ALA A 9 -3.05 -21.73 7.32
CA ALA A 9 -2.53 -21.92 8.68
C ALA A 9 -2.89 -20.74 9.63
N PHE A 10 -3.32 -19.59 9.09
CA PHE A 10 -3.71 -18.45 9.91
C PHE A 10 -5.15 -18.59 10.45
N PRO A 11 -5.41 -18.11 11.68
CA PRO A 11 -6.75 -17.97 12.23
C PRO A 11 -7.70 -17.15 11.34
N ASP A 12 -9.01 -17.39 11.47
CA ASP A 12 -10.05 -16.83 10.58
C ASP A 12 -10.04 -15.29 10.52
N ASN A 13 -9.84 -14.64 11.65
CA ASN A 13 -9.73 -13.18 11.75
C ASN A 13 -8.54 -12.63 10.94
N ILE A 14 -7.40 -13.33 10.92
CA ILE A 14 -6.22 -12.91 10.16
C ILE A 14 -6.41 -13.18 8.67
N ARG A 15 -6.95 -14.35 8.31
CA ARG A 15 -7.30 -14.64 6.91
C ARG A 15 -8.25 -13.60 6.35
N LYS A 16 -9.22 -13.14 7.14
CA LYS A 16 -10.12 -12.05 6.78
C LYS A 16 -9.40 -10.78 6.39
N ILE A 17 -8.46 -10.35 7.22
CA ILE A 17 -7.65 -9.16 6.94
C ILE A 17 -6.81 -9.36 5.67
N ILE A 18 -6.21 -10.54 5.49
CA ILE A 18 -5.34 -10.83 4.34
C ILE A 18 -6.14 -10.93 3.03
N TYR A 19 -7.30 -11.60 3.02
CA TYR A 19 -8.13 -11.70 1.79
C TYR A 19 -8.84 -10.38 1.47
N THR A 20 -9.00 -9.48 2.44
CA THR A 20 -9.54 -8.15 2.17
C THR A 20 -8.50 -7.31 1.42
N THR A 21 -8.80 -6.99 0.16
CA THR A 21 -7.96 -6.09 -0.65
C THR A 21 -8.10 -4.62 -0.25
N ASN A 22 -9.14 -4.27 0.52
CA ASN A 22 -9.49 -2.91 0.89
C ASN A 22 -8.34 -2.13 1.55
N THR A 23 -7.53 -2.78 2.39
CA THR A 23 -6.42 -2.11 3.10
C THR A 23 -5.26 -1.77 2.16
N VAL A 24 -4.96 -2.63 1.18
CA VAL A 24 -3.88 -2.39 0.22
C VAL A 24 -4.33 -1.40 -0.85
N GLU A 25 -5.58 -1.52 -1.32
CA GLU A 25 -6.16 -0.61 -2.31
C GLU A 25 -6.35 0.81 -1.75
N SER A 26 -6.72 0.93 -0.48
CA SER A 26 -6.85 2.24 0.18
C SER A 26 -5.52 2.99 0.29
N LEU A 27 -4.39 2.28 0.35
CA LEU A 27 -3.04 2.85 0.28
C LEU A 27 -2.58 3.11 -1.16
N ASN A 28 -2.87 2.21 -2.10
CA ASN A 28 -2.46 2.36 -3.50
C ASN A 28 -3.18 3.52 -4.21
N SER A 29 -4.43 3.80 -3.86
CA SER A 29 -5.22 4.89 -4.44
C SER A 29 -4.57 6.29 -4.29
N PRO A 30 -4.17 6.74 -3.09
CA PRO A 30 -3.47 8.01 -2.89
C PRO A 30 -2.08 8.01 -3.54
N PHE A 31 -1.36 6.89 -3.53
CA PHE A 31 -0.08 6.77 -4.23
C PHE A 31 -0.22 7.01 -5.74
N ARG A 32 -1.23 6.39 -6.37
CA ARG A 32 -1.51 6.62 -7.80
C ARG A 32 -1.88 8.08 -8.08
N LYS A 33 -2.54 8.75 -7.15
CA LYS A 33 -2.90 10.17 -7.29
C LYS A 33 -1.65 11.06 -7.30
N VAL A 34 -0.70 10.84 -6.37
CA VAL A 34 0.51 11.68 -6.29
C VAL A 34 1.51 11.41 -7.41
N THR A 35 1.66 10.15 -7.84
CA THR A 35 2.55 9.78 -8.96
C THR A 35 2.00 10.18 -10.32
N LYS A 36 0.67 10.30 -10.48
CA LYS A 36 0.07 10.84 -11.71
C LYS A 36 0.41 12.32 -11.92
N THR A 37 0.54 13.09 -10.84
CA THR A 37 0.88 14.53 -10.92
C THR A 37 2.36 14.76 -11.20
N LYS A 38 3.24 13.87 -10.73
CA LYS A 38 4.70 13.97 -10.94
C LYS A 38 5.27 12.62 -11.35
N LEU A 39 5.59 12.49 -12.64
CA LEU A 39 6.09 11.25 -13.25
C LEU A 39 7.62 11.13 -13.21
N ILE A 40 8.35 12.25 -13.18
CA ILE A 40 9.82 12.26 -13.22
C ILE A 40 10.35 12.74 -11.88
N PHE A 41 11.23 11.94 -11.30
CA PHE A 41 11.93 12.24 -10.05
C PHE A 41 13.43 12.34 -10.31
N PRO A 42 14.10 13.39 -9.82
CA PRO A 42 15.53 13.57 -10.03
C PRO A 42 16.41 12.61 -9.20
N LYS A 43 15.87 12.08 -8.09
CA LYS A 43 16.52 11.10 -7.19
C LYS A 43 15.48 10.23 -6.49
N ASP A 44 15.85 9.02 -6.12
CA ASP A 44 14.96 8.07 -5.41
C ASP A 44 14.47 8.62 -4.06
N ASP A 45 15.31 9.36 -3.33
CA ASP A 45 14.93 10.02 -2.06
C ASP A 45 13.74 10.96 -2.23
N SER A 46 13.63 11.63 -3.37
CA SER A 46 12.54 12.56 -3.65
C SER A 46 11.21 11.83 -3.91
N LEU A 47 11.27 10.63 -4.47
CA LEU A 47 10.12 9.74 -4.63
C LEU A 47 9.68 9.21 -3.26
N LEU A 48 10.62 8.69 -2.46
CA LEU A 48 10.34 8.18 -1.12
C LEU A 48 9.71 9.25 -0.22
N LYS A 49 10.24 10.47 -0.25
CA LYS A 49 9.68 11.60 0.50
C LYS A 49 8.25 11.94 0.06
N MET A 50 7.95 11.86 -1.24
CA MET A 50 6.59 12.08 -1.74
C MET A 50 5.62 10.99 -1.26
N LEU A 51 6.03 9.73 -1.30
CA LEU A 51 5.22 8.62 -0.80
C LEU A 51 4.98 8.73 0.71
N TYR A 52 6.01 9.11 1.47
CA TYR A 52 5.89 9.37 2.91
C TYR A 52 4.84 10.44 3.21
N LEU A 53 4.89 11.58 2.51
CA LEU A 53 3.90 12.65 2.67
C LEU A 53 2.49 12.20 2.28
N ALA A 54 2.36 11.35 1.26
CA ALA A 54 1.07 10.77 0.89
C ALA A 54 0.51 9.88 2.02
N VAL A 55 1.34 9.04 2.65
CA VAL A 55 0.93 8.24 3.82
C VAL A 55 0.52 9.16 4.98
N GLU A 56 1.33 10.17 5.30
CA GLU A 56 1.04 11.11 6.38
C GLU A 56 -0.29 11.85 6.14
N SER A 57 -0.59 12.22 4.89
CA SER A 57 -1.85 12.88 4.52
C SER A 57 -3.08 11.96 4.71
N VAL A 58 -2.91 10.65 4.51
CA VAL A 58 -3.97 9.65 4.73
C VAL A 58 -4.15 9.39 6.22
N ALA A 59 -3.05 9.35 6.99
CA ALA A 59 -3.08 9.13 8.43
C ALA A 59 -3.64 10.32 9.22
N LYS A 60 -3.49 11.55 8.71
CA LYS A 60 -4.05 12.77 9.30
C LYS A 60 -5.53 12.98 8.98
N LYS A 61 -6.10 12.18 8.07
CA LYS A 61 -7.51 12.23 7.69
C LYS A 61 -8.34 11.37 8.62
#